data_AF-A0AB34IKP0-F1
#
_entry.id   AF-A0AB34IKP0-F1
#
_cell.length_a   1.000
_cell.length_b   1.000
_cell.length_c   1.000
_cell.angle_alpha   90.00
_cell.angle_beta   90.00
_cell.angle_gamma   90.00
#
_symmetry.space_group_name_H-M   'P 1'
#
loop_
_entity.id
_entity.type
_entity.pdbx_description
1 polymer ?
#
loop_
_entity_poly.entity_id
_entity_poly.type
_entity_poly.pdbx_seq_one_letter_code
_entity_poly.pdbx_strand_id
1 'polypeptide(L)'
;MARAVALLLALPSLAHGFRSVRAAPPRMNSLESLFSDKPPPSWGSPEWKWGSADGEAHRVAMRVRGELDKPHRRSAFVSYAKMAAIDVVDLKMALALKCQRARNLGYDAEDGRWESLMEEMAASEFEHEGLIDVTKLASAVNKRLATPQKPEMVTEKPTAVIAEALVELQFFEKGL
;
A
#
# COMPACT_ATOMS: atom_id res chain seq x y z
N MET A 1 -39.20 -36.99 -52.70
CA MET A 1 -38.24 -38.11 -52.80
C MET A 1 -37.18 -37.92 -51.73
N ALA A 2 -37.13 -38.85 -50.77
CA ALA A 2 -36.17 -38.86 -49.68
C ALA A 2 -34.81 -39.40 -50.16
N ARG A 3 -33.72 -38.79 -49.71
CA ARG A 3 -32.41 -39.46 -49.61
C ARG A 3 -31.74 -39.04 -48.30
N ALA A 4 -31.74 -39.97 -47.37
CA ALA A 4 -30.96 -39.97 -46.15
C ALA A 4 -29.49 -40.29 -46.49
N VAL A 5 -28.56 -39.60 -45.84
CA VAL A 5 -27.19 -40.08 -45.65
C VAL A 5 -26.84 -39.86 -44.18
N ALA A 6 -26.70 -40.97 -43.48
CA ALA A 6 -26.24 -41.04 -42.11
C ALA A 6 -24.74 -40.70 -42.06
N LEU A 7 -24.36 -39.70 -41.27
CA LEU A 7 -22.96 -39.42 -40.97
C LEU A 7 -22.64 -40.00 -39.59
N LEU A 8 -21.83 -41.05 -39.62
CA LEU A 8 -21.34 -41.79 -38.48
C LEU A 8 -20.36 -40.94 -37.65
N LEU A 9 -20.46 -41.10 -36.34
CA LEU A 9 -19.70 -40.46 -35.29
C LEU A 9 -18.19 -40.78 -35.35
N ALA A 10 -17.35 -39.77 -35.14
CA ALA A 10 -15.99 -39.94 -34.65
C ALA A 10 -15.60 -38.73 -33.77
N LEU A 11 -15.80 -38.86 -32.46
CA LEU A 11 -15.28 -37.92 -31.46
C LEU A 11 -13.83 -38.32 -31.11
N PRO A 12 -12.82 -37.45 -31.26
CA PRO A 12 -11.52 -37.69 -30.65
C PRO A 12 -11.57 -37.42 -29.15
N SER A 13 -11.39 -38.49 -28.37
CA SER A 13 -11.08 -38.46 -26.95
C SER A 13 -9.76 -37.73 -26.71
N LEU A 14 -9.82 -36.51 -26.19
CA LEU A 14 -8.66 -35.78 -25.68
C LEU A 14 -8.66 -35.87 -24.15
N ALA A 15 -8.05 -36.95 -23.66
CA ALA A 15 -7.54 -37.03 -22.30
C ALA A 15 -6.35 -36.07 -22.15
N HIS A 16 -6.62 -34.82 -21.79
CA HIS A 16 -5.58 -33.92 -21.29
C HIS A 16 -5.50 -34.04 -19.77
N GLY A 17 -4.35 -34.55 -19.31
CA GLY A 17 -4.05 -34.79 -17.92
C GLY A 17 -4.26 -33.55 -17.07
N PHE A 18 -5.11 -33.69 -16.05
CA PHE A 18 -5.12 -32.83 -14.88
C PHE A 18 -3.74 -32.95 -14.21
N ARG A 19 -2.83 -32.03 -14.56
CA ARG A 19 -1.66 -31.76 -13.72
C ARG A 19 -2.22 -31.16 -12.44
N SER A 20 -2.31 -31.98 -11.40
CA SER A 20 -2.42 -31.52 -10.02
C SER A 20 -1.21 -30.64 -9.76
N VAL A 21 -1.35 -29.34 -9.97
CA VAL A 21 -0.46 -28.35 -9.38
C VAL A 21 -0.73 -28.46 -7.89
N ARG A 22 0.07 -29.27 -7.19
CA ARG A 22 0.21 -29.13 -5.75
C ARG A 22 0.68 -27.70 -5.54
N ALA A 23 -0.26 -26.82 -5.21
CA ALA A 23 0.06 -25.51 -4.68
C ALA A 23 1.00 -25.77 -3.51
N ALA A 24 2.27 -25.42 -3.68
CA ALA A 24 3.17 -25.35 -2.56
C ALA A 24 2.48 -24.43 -1.53
N PRO A 25 2.44 -24.81 -0.24
CA PRO A 25 1.97 -23.88 0.76
C PRO A 25 2.76 -22.58 0.60
N PRO A 26 2.14 -21.40 0.80
CA PRO A 26 2.90 -20.17 0.86
C PRO A 26 4.06 -20.42 1.81
N ARG A 27 5.30 -20.17 1.34
CA ARG A 27 6.47 -20.19 2.22
C ARG A 27 6.14 -19.18 3.32
N MET A 28 5.71 -19.67 4.48
CA MET A 28 5.68 -18.88 5.69
C MET A 28 7.11 -18.43 5.87
N ASN A 29 7.35 -17.15 5.60
CA ASN A 29 8.61 -16.52 5.96
C ASN A 29 8.87 -16.87 7.42
N SER A 30 10.07 -17.39 7.65
CA SER A 30 10.58 -18.01 8.86
C SER A 30 9.98 -17.41 10.15
N LEU A 31 9.53 -18.27 11.06
CA LEU A 31 9.16 -17.90 12.44
C LEU A 31 10.27 -17.11 13.16
N GLU A 32 11.51 -17.13 12.64
CA GLU A 32 12.62 -16.28 13.10
C GLU A 32 12.33 -14.78 13.02
N SER A 33 11.46 -14.33 12.10
CA SER A 33 11.03 -12.93 12.01
C SER A 33 10.21 -12.46 13.21
N LEU A 34 9.55 -13.38 13.94
CA LEU A 34 8.74 -13.04 15.12
C LEU A 34 9.60 -12.78 16.36
N PHE A 35 10.85 -13.27 16.36
CA PHE A 35 11.80 -13.15 17.46
C PHE A 35 12.98 -12.24 17.12
N SER A 36 12.86 -11.43 16.05
CA SER A 36 13.85 -10.40 15.79
C SER A 36 13.61 -9.24 16.76
N ASP A 37 14.45 -9.15 17.80
CA ASP A 37 14.46 -8.04 18.77
C ASP A 37 14.82 -6.69 18.14
N LYS A 38 15.16 -6.66 16.84
CA LYS A 38 15.46 -5.43 16.14
C LYS A 38 14.14 -4.75 15.78
N PRO A 39 13.88 -3.52 16.27
CA PRO A 39 12.70 -2.77 15.86
C PRO A 39 12.67 -2.67 14.34
N PRO A 40 11.47 -2.70 13.71
CA PRO A 40 11.37 -2.58 12.27
C PRO A 40 12.12 -1.31 11.83
N PRO A 41 12.89 -1.37 10.72
CA PRO A 41 13.67 -0.23 10.28
C PRO A 41 12.79 1.02 10.15
N SER A 42 13.10 2.02 10.95
CA SER A 42 12.39 3.31 10.96
C SER A 42 12.94 4.19 9.84
N TRP A 43 12.23 5.23 9.42
CA TRP A 43 12.71 6.12 8.35
C TRP A 43 14.01 6.83 8.74
N GLY A 44 14.24 7.05 10.03
CA GLY A 44 15.49 7.61 10.56
C GLY A 44 16.67 6.66 10.57
N SER A 45 16.47 5.38 10.25
CA SER A 45 17.52 4.36 10.31
C SER A 45 18.45 4.43 9.08
N PRO A 46 19.77 4.20 9.25
CA PRO A 46 20.73 4.20 8.13
C PRO A 46 20.40 3.19 7.03
N GLU A 47 19.72 2.09 7.38
CA GLU A 47 19.27 1.05 6.46
C GLU A 47 18.01 1.41 5.66
N TRP A 48 17.22 2.40 6.09
CA TRP A 48 15.98 2.77 5.40
C TRP A 48 16.26 3.22 3.97
N LYS A 49 17.18 4.17 3.81
CA LYS A 49 17.64 4.74 2.52
C LYS A 49 16.48 5.02 1.55
N TRP A 50 15.60 5.96 1.91
CA TRP A 50 14.53 6.41 1.02
C TRP A 50 15.07 6.81 -0.36
N GLY A 51 14.44 6.33 -1.43
CA GLY A 51 14.88 6.57 -2.82
C GLY A 51 16.04 5.69 -3.31
N SER A 52 16.67 4.89 -2.45
CA SER A 52 17.71 3.93 -2.86
C SER A 52 17.12 2.57 -3.21
N ALA A 53 17.66 1.89 -4.22
CA ALA A 53 17.22 0.54 -4.62
C ALA A 53 17.68 -0.57 -3.66
N ASP A 54 18.68 -0.30 -2.81
CA ASP A 54 19.27 -1.25 -1.86
C ASP A 54 18.78 -1.07 -0.41
N GLY A 55 17.91 -0.10 -0.16
CA GLY A 55 17.38 0.24 1.17
C GLY A 55 16.19 -0.61 1.62
N GLU A 56 15.93 -0.62 2.92
CA GLU A 56 14.72 -1.25 3.46
C GLU A 56 13.45 -0.53 2.96
N ALA A 57 13.51 0.79 2.74
CA ALA A 57 12.41 1.55 2.14
C ALA A 57 11.98 0.96 0.81
N HIS A 58 12.93 0.52 -0.03
CA HIS A 58 12.63 -0.10 -1.32
C HIS A 58 11.92 -1.43 -1.14
N ARG A 59 12.35 -2.27 -0.20
CA ARG A 59 11.71 -3.56 0.08
C ARG A 59 10.28 -3.39 0.56
N VAL A 60 10.07 -2.48 1.52
CA VAL A 60 8.74 -2.15 2.04
C VAL A 60 7.87 -1.55 0.92
N ALA A 61 8.41 -0.64 0.11
CA ALA A 61 7.68 -0.08 -1.04
C ALA A 61 7.26 -1.15 -2.07
N MET A 62 8.14 -2.11 -2.38
CA MET A 62 7.83 -3.20 -3.30
C MET A 62 6.74 -4.12 -2.74
N ARG A 63 6.79 -4.46 -1.44
CA ARG A 63 5.73 -5.21 -0.75
C ARG A 63 4.39 -4.48 -0.84
N VAL A 64 4.36 -3.22 -0.39
CA VAL A 64 3.13 -2.39 -0.34
C VAL A 64 2.54 -2.20 -1.74
N ARG A 65 3.37 -1.99 -2.77
CA ARG A 65 2.91 -1.95 -4.18
C ARG A 65 2.26 -3.26 -4.61
N GLY A 66 2.87 -4.40 -4.31
CA GLY A 66 2.33 -5.72 -4.64
C GLY A 66 0.99 -6.01 -3.95
N GLU A 67 0.86 -5.65 -2.67
CA GLU A 67 -0.37 -5.87 -1.90
C GLU A 67 -1.52 -4.96 -2.32
N LEU A 68 -1.22 -3.73 -2.75
CA LEU A 68 -2.19 -2.68 -3.07
C LEU A 68 -2.39 -2.47 -4.59
N ASP A 69 -1.91 -3.39 -5.42
CA ASP A 69 -2.02 -3.36 -6.88
C ASP A 69 -3.49 -3.38 -7.37
N LYS A 70 -4.37 -4.06 -6.63
CA LYS A 70 -5.79 -4.23 -7.03
C LYS A 70 -6.71 -3.19 -6.38
N PRO A 71 -7.71 -2.64 -7.10
CA PRO A 71 -8.64 -1.63 -6.55
C PRO A 71 -9.35 -2.06 -5.25
N HIS A 72 -9.84 -3.29 -5.16
CA HIS A 72 -10.52 -3.78 -3.96
C HIS A 72 -9.58 -3.90 -2.75
N ARG A 73 -8.28 -4.15 -2.97
CA ARG A 73 -7.27 -4.16 -1.88
C ARG A 73 -7.04 -2.76 -1.36
N ARG A 74 -6.98 -1.76 -2.23
CA ARG A 74 -6.89 -0.34 -1.83
C ARG A 74 -8.12 0.12 -1.06
N SER A 75 -9.31 -0.26 -1.52
CA SER A 75 -10.57 -0.01 -0.80
C SER A 75 -10.54 -0.60 0.61
N ALA A 76 -10.22 -1.88 0.74
CA ALA A 76 -10.09 -2.54 2.04
C ALA A 76 -9.02 -1.88 2.93
N PHE A 77 -7.86 -1.53 2.36
CA PHE A 77 -6.77 -0.85 3.06
C PHE A 77 -7.21 0.48 3.68
N VAL A 78 -7.90 1.32 2.91
CA VAL A 78 -8.46 2.59 3.41
C VAL A 78 -9.51 2.34 4.49
N SER A 79 -10.41 1.37 4.31
CA SER A 79 -11.40 1.01 5.32
C SER A 79 -10.75 0.57 6.64
N TYR A 80 -9.74 -0.30 6.59
CA TYR A 80 -9.00 -0.73 7.78
C TYR A 80 -8.22 0.42 8.43
N ALA A 81 -7.62 1.32 7.65
CA ALA A 81 -6.97 2.51 8.17
C ALA A 81 -7.95 3.42 8.93
N LYS A 82 -9.17 3.62 8.40
CA LYS A 82 -10.23 4.39 9.09
C LYS A 82 -10.73 3.71 10.38
N MET A 83 -10.56 2.40 10.49
CA MET A 83 -10.89 1.61 11.69
C MET A 83 -9.69 1.44 12.65
N ALA A 84 -8.54 2.07 12.37
CA ALA A 84 -7.29 1.89 13.12
C ALA A 84 -6.82 0.42 13.21
N ALA A 85 -7.14 -0.38 12.19
CA ALA A 85 -6.85 -1.81 12.09
C ALA A 85 -5.79 -2.11 11.00
N ILE A 86 -4.86 -1.19 10.78
CA ILE A 86 -3.81 -1.30 9.76
C ILE A 86 -2.43 -1.11 10.39
N ASP A 87 -1.41 -1.70 9.77
CA ASP A 87 -0.03 -1.42 10.10
C ASP A 87 0.33 0.03 9.73
N VAL A 88 0.88 0.78 10.69
CA VAL A 88 1.20 2.20 10.52
C VAL A 88 2.41 2.44 9.61
N VAL A 89 3.33 1.48 9.51
CA VAL A 89 4.45 1.54 8.57
C VAL A 89 3.93 1.41 7.15
N ASP A 90 3.01 0.47 6.90
CA ASP A 90 2.38 0.32 5.58
C ASP A 90 1.51 1.54 5.22
N LEU A 91 0.79 2.11 6.19
CA LEU A 91 0.01 3.34 5.99
C LEU A 91 0.89 4.54 5.62
N LYS A 92 1.97 4.77 6.38
CA LYS A 92 2.96 5.83 6.10
C LYS A 92 3.65 5.60 4.76
N MET A 93 4.00 4.35 4.42
CA MET A 93 4.59 4.00 3.13
C MET A 93 3.63 4.28 1.97
N ALA A 94 2.37 3.85 2.08
CA ALA A 94 1.36 4.10 1.05
C ALA A 94 1.16 5.60 0.82
N LEU A 95 1.11 6.40 1.90
CA LEU A 95 1.03 7.86 1.82
C LEU A 95 2.24 8.46 1.08
N ALA A 96 3.45 8.06 1.45
CA ALA A 96 4.66 8.56 0.81
C ALA A 96 4.76 8.22 -0.67
N LEU A 97 4.41 6.99 -1.04
CA LEU A 97 4.33 6.56 -2.44
C LEU A 97 3.29 7.37 -3.21
N LYS A 98 2.15 7.68 -2.59
CA LYS A 98 1.14 8.54 -3.21
C LYS A 98 1.59 9.98 -3.41
N CYS A 99 2.29 10.56 -2.44
CA CYS A 99 2.88 11.88 -2.57
C CYS A 99 3.94 11.90 -3.69
N GLN A 100 4.84 10.91 -3.72
CA GLN A 100 5.83 10.74 -4.79
C GLN A 100 5.16 10.64 -6.17
N ARG A 101 4.09 9.86 -6.29
CA ARG A 101 3.35 9.71 -7.55
C ARG A 101 2.65 11.01 -7.96
N ALA A 102 2.08 11.76 -7.01
CA ALA A 102 1.44 13.04 -7.26
C ALA A 102 2.41 14.05 -7.88
N ARG A 103 3.59 14.18 -7.27
CA ARG A 103 4.71 14.95 -7.80
C ARG A 103 5.10 14.47 -9.21
N ASN A 104 5.42 13.18 -9.35
CA ASN A 104 5.98 12.64 -10.60
C ASN A 104 5.01 12.72 -11.80
N LEU A 105 3.71 12.66 -11.54
CA LEU A 105 2.68 12.69 -12.59
C LEU A 105 1.97 14.05 -12.68
N GLY A 106 2.45 15.08 -11.96
CA GLY A 106 1.95 16.44 -12.06
C GLY A 106 0.50 16.62 -11.59
N TYR A 107 0.05 15.84 -10.60
CA TYR A 107 -1.27 16.03 -9.96
C TYR A 107 -1.18 16.39 -8.48
N ASP A 108 0.02 16.73 -8.00
CA ASP A 108 0.16 17.45 -6.73
C ASP A 108 -0.60 18.80 -6.80
N ALA A 109 -0.91 19.37 -5.64
CA ALA A 109 -1.43 20.72 -5.56
C ALA A 109 -0.38 21.71 -6.08
N GLU A 110 -0.84 22.87 -6.59
CA GLU A 110 0.05 23.90 -7.17
C GLU A 110 1.10 24.42 -6.17
N ASP A 111 0.81 24.33 -4.87
CA ASP A 111 1.71 24.69 -3.78
C ASP A 111 2.72 23.59 -3.40
N GLY A 112 2.70 22.43 -4.08
CA GLY A 112 3.61 21.30 -3.83
C GLY A 112 3.43 20.69 -2.44
N ARG A 113 2.26 20.84 -1.80
CA ARG A 113 2.08 20.46 -0.39
C ARG A 113 2.32 18.98 -0.12
N TRP A 114 2.04 18.09 -1.09
CA TRP A 114 2.21 16.65 -0.92
C TRP A 114 3.66 16.23 -1.14
N GLU A 115 4.37 16.81 -2.10
CA GLU A 115 5.82 16.71 -2.23
C GLU A 115 6.53 17.13 -0.93
N SER A 116 6.18 18.29 -0.37
CA SER A 116 6.71 18.75 0.91
C SER A 116 6.46 17.74 2.05
N LEU A 117 5.26 17.15 2.14
CA LEU A 117 4.97 16.11 3.14
C LEU A 117 5.85 14.87 2.96
N MET A 118 6.11 14.46 1.72
CA MET A 118 7.02 13.35 1.42
C MET A 118 8.44 13.65 1.89
N GLU A 119 8.92 14.87 1.68
CA GLU A 119 10.24 15.31 2.14
C GLU A 119 10.33 15.33 3.68
N GLU A 120 9.30 15.83 4.38
CA GLU A 120 9.19 15.79 5.84
C GLU A 120 9.20 14.32 6.36
N MET A 121 8.48 13.42 5.67
CA MET A 121 8.53 11.98 6.00
C MET A 121 9.94 11.41 5.79
N ALA A 122 10.59 11.73 4.66
CA ALA A 122 11.95 11.28 4.32
C ALA A 122 13.01 11.82 5.28
N ALA A 123 12.81 13.03 5.81
CA ALA A 123 13.62 13.64 6.87
C ALA A 123 13.30 13.08 8.27
N SER A 124 12.38 12.12 8.38
CA SER A 124 11.99 11.44 9.62
C SER A 124 11.40 12.37 10.67
N GLU A 125 10.75 13.46 10.25
CA GLU A 125 10.16 14.44 11.18
C GLU A 125 9.02 13.87 12.02
N PHE A 126 8.39 12.79 11.55
CA PHE A 126 7.27 12.12 12.21
C PHE A 126 7.70 10.87 12.98
N GLU A 127 8.96 10.81 13.40
CA GLU A 127 9.49 9.71 14.20
C GLU A 127 10.12 10.22 15.48
N HIS A 128 9.90 9.49 16.57
CA HIS A 128 10.53 9.72 17.86
C HIS A 128 10.96 8.37 18.43
N GLU A 129 12.25 8.24 18.80
CA GLU A 129 12.81 7.00 19.34
C GLU A 129 12.57 5.75 18.47
N GLY A 130 12.56 5.93 17.14
CA GLY A 130 12.32 4.85 16.17
C GLY A 130 10.85 4.47 15.99
N LEU A 131 9.93 5.14 16.69
CA LEU A 131 8.48 4.94 16.57
C LEU A 131 7.86 6.05 15.73
N ILE A 132 6.84 5.71 14.93
CA ILE A 132 6.08 6.68 14.14
C ILE A 132 5.14 7.46 15.08
N ASP A 133 5.30 8.79 15.13
CA ASP A 133 4.34 9.69 15.75
C ASP A 133 3.15 9.90 14.79
N VAL A 134 2.18 8.99 14.89
CA VAL A 134 1.01 8.95 14.00
C VAL A 134 0.15 10.21 14.16
N THR A 135 0.08 10.79 15.37
CA THR A 135 -0.69 12.01 15.64
C THR A 135 -0.03 13.24 15.01
N LYS A 136 1.30 13.35 15.11
CA LYS A 136 2.05 14.42 14.42
C LYS A 136 1.93 14.30 12.90
N LEU A 137 2.03 13.09 12.36
CA LEU A 137 1.81 12.85 10.93
C LEU A 137 0.37 13.21 10.51
N ALA A 138 -0.63 12.77 11.28
CA ALA A 138 -2.03 13.11 11.01
C ALA A 138 -2.28 14.62 11.06
N SER A 139 -1.66 15.34 11.99
CA SER A 139 -1.73 16.81 12.06
C SER A 139 -1.11 17.48 10.83
N ALA A 140 0.05 17.00 10.37
CA ALA A 140 0.70 17.48 9.14
C ALA A 140 -0.12 17.18 7.89
N VAL A 141 -0.76 16.01 7.82
CA VAL A 141 -1.73 15.67 6.77
C VAL A 141 -2.94 16.60 6.83
N ASN A 142 -3.52 16.81 8.00
CA ASN A 142 -4.76 17.57 8.16
C ASN A 142 -4.67 19.01 7.67
N LYS A 143 -3.50 19.64 7.82
CA LYS A 143 -3.19 20.97 7.31
C LYS A 143 -3.17 21.05 5.78
N ARG A 144 -3.03 19.91 5.10
CA ARG A 144 -2.86 19.80 3.65
C ARG A 144 -4.12 19.35 2.93
N LEU A 145 -5.08 18.75 3.65
CA LEU A 145 -6.37 18.35 3.09
C LEU A 145 -7.14 19.56 2.59
N ALA A 146 -7.85 19.38 1.46
CA ALA A 146 -8.77 20.39 0.95
C ALA A 146 -9.90 20.70 1.96
N THR A 147 -10.32 19.70 2.72
CA THR A 147 -11.27 19.84 3.84
C THR A 147 -10.67 19.26 5.11
N PRO A 148 -10.04 20.10 5.96
CA PRO A 148 -9.46 19.66 7.22
C PRO A 148 -10.49 18.99 8.13
N GLN A 149 -10.08 17.91 8.76
CA GLN A 149 -10.82 17.20 9.79
C GLN A 149 -10.76 17.98 11.11
N LYS A 150 -11.76 17.75 11.96
CA LYS A 150 -11.83 18.40 13.28
C LYS A 150 -10.64 17.97 14.18
N PRO A 151 -10.18 18.82 15.10
CA PRO A 151 -9.05 18.49 15.98
C PRO A 151 -9.24 17.19 16.78
N GLU A 152 -10.48 16.85 17.14
CA GLU A 152 -10.81 15.62 17.86
C GLU A 152 -10.51 14.40 16.99
N MET A 153 -10.81 14.45 15.68
CA MET A 153 -10.50 13.36 14.75
C MET A 153 -8.99 13.14 14.58
N VAL A 154 -8.19 14.21 14.61
CA VAL A 154 -6.73 14.12 14.53
C VAL A 154 -6.16 13.39 15.75
N THR A 155 -6.72 13.61 16.92
CA THR A 155 -6.24 13.00 18.17
C THR A 155 -6.81 11.59 18.38
N GLU A 156 -8.11 11.39 18.15
CA GLU A 156 -8.80 10.13 18.44
C GLU A 156 -8.63 9.09 17.33
N LYS A 157 -8.52 9.53 16.07
CA LYS A 157 -8.45 8.66 14.89
C LYS A 157 -7.40 9.15 13.87
N PRO A 158 -6.12 9.28 14.27
CA PRO A 158 -5.08 9.83 13.39
C PRO A 158 -4.90 9.02 12.10
N THR A 159 -5.03 7.69 12.15
CA THR A 159 -4.96 6.84 10.95
C THR A 159 -6.09 7.10 9.96
N ALA A 160 -7.28 7.50 10.44
CA ALA A 160 -8.41 7.86 9.58
C ALA A 160 -8.13 9.17 8.84
N VAL A 161 -7.52 10.16 9.51
CA VAL A 161 -7.10 11.43 8.88
C VAL A 161 -6.05 11.19 7.81
N ILE A 162 -5.07 10.31 8.08
CA ILE A 162 -4.07 9.91 7.08
C ILE A 162 -4.74 9.20 5.90
N ALA A 163 -5.75 8.36 6.16
CA ALA A 163 -6.50 7.68 5.12
C ALA A 163 -7.29 8.66 4.22
N GLU A 164 -7.78 9.79 4.74
CA GLU A 164 -8.43 10.82 3.91
C GLU A 164 -7.47 11.41 2.88
N ALA A 165 -6.18 11.56 3.20
CA ALA A 165 -5.19 12.02 2.22
C ALA A 165 -5.01 11.02 1.06
N LEU A 166 -5.08 9.71 1.33
CA LEU A 166 -5.05 8.70 0.27
C LEU A 166 -6.25 8.86 -0.67
N VAL A 167 -7.43 9.16 -0.12
CA VAL A 167 -8.63 9.42 -0.93
C VAL A 167 -8.45 10.68 -1.78
N GLU A 168 -7.98 11.78 -1.18
CA GLU A 168 -7.73 13.05 -1.90
C GLU A 168 -6.69 12.89 -3.02
N LEU A 169 -5.67 12.05 -2.80
CA LEU A 169 -4.65 11.71 -3.78
C LEU A 169 -5.11 10.65 -4.81
N GLN A 170 -6.41 10.38 -4.91
CA GLN A 170 -7.02 9.46 -5.89
C GLN A 170 -6.39 8.06 -5.82
N PHE A 171 -6.17 7.55 -4.60
CA PHE A 171 -5.51 6.27 -4.38
C PHE A 171 -6.27 5.11 -5.02
N PHE A 172 -7.61 5.12 -5.01
CA PHE A 172 -8.41 4.03 -5.58
C PHE A 172 -8.23 3.93 -7.09
N GLU A 173 -8.21 5.05 -7.80
CA GLU A 173 -8.17 5.12 -9.27
C GLU A 173 -6.73 5.04 -9.78
N LYS A 174 -5.81 5.79 -9.17
CA LYS A 174 -4.45 5.96 -9.69
C LYS A 174 -3.44 4.99 -9.09
N GLY A 175 -3.77 4.24 -8.05
CA GLY A 175 -2.83 3.34 -7.38
C GLY A 175 -1.63 4.07 -6.77
N LEU A 176 -0.58 3.31 -6.45
CA LEU A 176 0.73 3.78 -5.95
C LEU A 176 1.74 4.04 -7.07
#